data_AF-A0A9W8DRN3-F1
#
_entry.id   AF-A0A9W8DRN3-F1
#
_cell.length_a   1.000
_cell.length_b   1.000
_cell.length_c   1.000
_cell.angle_alpha   90.00
_cell.angle_beta   90.00
_cell.angle_gamma   90.00
#
_symmetry.space_group_name_H-M   'P 1'
#
loop_
_entity.id
_entity.type
_entity.pdbx_description
1 polymer ?
#
loop_
_entity_poly.entity_id
_entity_poly.type
_entity_poly.pdbx_seq_one_letter_code
_entity_poly.pdbx_strand_id
1 'polypeptide(L)'
;MQSFTWSRRTKAETEAARLSEFLQDLMVVGSLKGFKYLELSVRGREELLLRVRNDYPDLAAPTPEVPPNSLLVLRSAQARNRALTSIRTQTILQEPPPRFEPPKSCIDRDLERDDRYTSFLIAAYGRYRCPYVWLRSHHERLIRIKENQKLETDNPLKLESTSCWKQFDIRPWDIIVEVVCLTLRPQPENPFAIDHSYFEHLPLEEAVVRTGAMVKFLQRMSVRHYYFSETHLVEDLEKLQLKHYDAFCELMAARRNLGAPPFS
;
A
#
# COMPACT_ATOMS: atom_id res chain seq x y z
N MET A 1 -7.74 1.15 -17.03
CA MET A 1 -7.38 1.79 -15.74
C MET A 1 -8.24 3.02 -15.60
N GLN A 2 -9.12 3.05 -14.60
CA GLN A 2 -9.82 4.29 -14.23
C GLN A 2 -8.76 5.31 -13.80
N SER A 3 -8.90 6.56 -14.22
CA SER A 3 -7.84 7.57 -14.10
C SER A 3 -7.57 7.91 -12.63
N PHE A 4 -6.35 7.64 -12.17
CA PHE A 4 -5.87 8.08 -10.87
C PHE A 4 -5.46 9.56 -10.98
N THR A 5 -6.05 10.43 -10.17
CA THR A 5 -5.71 11.86 -10.15
C THR A 5 -4.98 12.19 -8.86
N TRP A 6 -3.66 12.36 -8.94
CA TRP A 6 -2.89 12.82 -7.79
C TRP A 6 -3.02 14.33 -7.60
N SER A 7 -3.08 14.75 -6.33
CA SER A 7 -2.97 16.16 -5.99
C SER A 7 -1.61 16.71 -6.45
N ARG A 8 -1.65 17.78 -7.24
CA ARG A 8 -0.42 18.51 -7.62
C ARG A 8 0.15 19.21 -6.40
N ARG A 9 1.49 19.27 -6.36
CA ARG A 9 2.25 19.96 -5.34
C ARG A 9 1.83 21.43 -5.21
N THR A 10 1.51 21.87 -4.00
CA THR A 10 1.11 23.24 -3.70
C THR A 10 2.24 24.09 -3.10
N LYS A 11 3.30 23.47 -2.56
CA LYS A 11 4.40 24.19 -1.88
C LYS A 11 5.79 23.62 -2.17
N ALA A 12 6.80 24.49 -2.20
CA ALA A 12 8.22 24.13 -2.32
C ALA A 12 8.75 23.55 -1.00
N GLU A 13 8.26 22.39 -0.58
CA GLU A 13 8.82 21.66 0.58
C GLU A 13 10.14 20.99 0.22
N THR A 14 11.09 20.92 1.15
CA THR A 14 12.34 20.20 0.92
C THR A 14 12.03 18.70 0.73
N GLU A 15 12.86 17.99 -0.06
CA GLU A 15 12.71 16.52 -0.22
C GLU A 15 12.74 15.80 1.14
N ALA A 16 13.50 16.34 2.11
CA ALA A 16 13.60 15.82 3.47
C ALA A 16 12.29 15.98 4.26
N ALA A 17 11.65 17.15 4.21
CA ALA A 17 10.36 17.38 4.90
C ALA A 17 9.28 16.44 4.34
N ARG A 18 9.27 16.29 3.01
CA ARG A 18 8.32 15.41 2.32
C ARG A 18 8.52 13.94 2.67
N LEU A 19 9.78 13.49 2.70
CA LEU A 19 10.11 12.14 3.12
C LEU A 19 9.68 11.93 4.58
N SER A 20 9.93 12.90 5.46
CA SER A 20 9.53 12.82 6.86
C SER A 20 8.01 12.69 7.03
N GLU A 21 7.23 13.44 6.27
CA GLU A 21 5.76 13.33 6.30
C GLU A 21 5.28 11.97 5.78
N PHE A 22 5.88 11.50 4.67
CA PHE A 22 5.60 10.17 4.15
C PHE A 22 5.92 9.06 5.16
N LEU A 23 7.05 9.16 5.88
CA LEU A 23 7.42 8.22 6.92
C LEU A 23 6.45 8.24 8.11
N GLN A 24 5.97 9.43 8.50
CA GLN A 24 4.94 9.55 9.53
C GLN A 24 3.63 8.87 9.10
N ASP A 25 3.18 9.14 7.88
CA ASP A 25 2.00 8.50 7.32
C ASP A 25 2.17 6.98 7.15
N LEU A 26 3.39 6.52 6.85
CA LEU A 26 3.74 5.10 6.71
C LEU A 26 3.60 4.37 8.04
N MET A 27 4.01 5.02 9.13
CA MET A 27 3.82 4.50 10.49
C MET A 27 2.34 4.45 10.88
N VAL A 28 1.56 5.47 10.53
CA VAL A 28 0.12 5.51 10.81
C VAL A 28 -0.58 4.36 10.10
N VAL A 29 -0.43 4.24 8.78
CA VAL A 29 -1.11 3.19 8.00
C VAL A 29 -0.62 1.79 8.37
N GLY A 30 0.67 1.65 8.70
CA GLY A 30 1.27 0.38 9.10
C GLY A 30 0.76 -0.18 10.44
N SER A 31 0.14 0.66 11.26
CA SER A 31 -0.48 0.27 12.53
C SER A 31 -1.94 -0.20 12.40
N LEU A 32 -2.56 0.06 11.24
CA LEU A 32 -3.96 -0.27 11.00
C LEU A 32 -4.14 -1.77 10.74
N LYS A 33 -5.30 -2.29 11.16
CA LYS A 33 -5.71 -3.70 11.03
C LYS A 33 -7.20 -3.76 10.68
N GLY A 34 -7.65 -4.91 10.15
CA GLY A 34 -9.04 -5.11 9.77
C GLY A 34 -9.37 -4.75 8.32
N PHE A 35 -8.38 -4.82 7.42
CA PHE A 35 -8.64 -4.74 5.98
C PHE A 35 -8.97 -6.14 5.44
N LYS A 36 -9.86 -6.18 4.45
CA LYS A 36 -10.33 -7.42 3.82
C LYS A 36 -9.27 -8.08 2.95
N TYR A 37 -8.54 -7.27 2.19
CA TYR A 37 -7.65 -7.75 1.12
C TYR A 37 -6.17 -7.79 1.49
N LEU A 38 -5.79 -7.09 2.56
CA LEU A 38 -4.39 -6.82 2.85
C LEU A 38 -4.11 -6.81 4.35
N GLU A 39 -2.86 -7.05 4.69
CA GLU A 39 -2.32 -6.86 6.02
C GLU A 39 -1.12 -5.92 5.95
N LEU A 40 -1.07 -4.99 6.89
CA LEU A 40 0.01 -4.04 7.03
C LEU A 40 0.75 -4.30 8.34
N SER A 41 2.07 -4.20 8.32
CA SER A 41 2.87 -4.26 9.54
C SER A 41 4.13 -3.41 9.39
N VAL A 42 4.37 -2.54 10.37
CA VAL A 42 5.63 -1.79 10.45
C VAL A 42 6.77 -2.76 10.73
N ARG A 43 7.79 -2.75 9.88
CA ARG A 43 9.03 -3.55 10.05
C ARG A 43 10.16 -2.70 10.63
N GLY A 44 10.17 -1.41 10.35
CA GLY A 44 11.13 -0.45 10.88
C GLY A 44 10.67 0.98 10.70
N ARG A 45 11.48 1.96 11.13
CA ARG A 45 11.15 3.39 11.03
C ARG A 45 10.95 3.87 9.58
N GLU A 46 11.54 3.16 8.62
CA GLU A 46 11.50 3.48 7.19
C GLU A 46 10.90 2.34 6.34
N GLU A 47 10.35 1.30 6.98
CA GLU A 47 9.96 0.06 6.33
C GLU A 47 8.56 -0.40 6.75
N LEU A 48 7.71 -0.65 5.75
CA LEU A 48 6.38 -1.22 5.88
C LEU A 48 6.29 -2.52 5.10
N LEU A 49 5.87 -3.59 5.76
CA LEU A 49 5.51 -4.84 5.11
C LEU A 49 4.02 -4.81 4.76
N LEU A 50 3.73 -4.89 3.47
CA LEU A 50 2.39 -5.06 2.90
C LEU A 50 2.22 -6.50 2.45
N ARG A 51 1.16 -7.17 2.90
CA ARG A 51 0.81 -8.52 2.49
C ARG A 51 -0.56 -8.49 1.84
N VAL A 52 -0.67 -8.92 0.60
CA VAL A 52 -1.95 -8.98 -0.13
C VAL A 52 -2.43 -10.42 -0.13
N ARG A 53 -3.69 -10.66 0.22
CA ARG A 53 -4.26 -12.00 0.32
C ARG A 53 -4.36 -12.67 -1.05
N ASN A 54 -4.09 -13.96 -1.06
CA ASN A 54 -4.06 -14.80 -2.25
C ASN A 54 -5.37 -15.55 -2.51
N ASP A 55 -6.25 -15.62 -1.50
CA ASP A 55 -7.50 -16.39 -1.50
C ASP A 55 -8.68 -15.69 -2.21
N TYR A 56 -8.45 -14.48 -2.72
CA TYR A 56 -9.35 -13.87 -3.70
C TYR A 56 -9.04 -14.44 -5.09
N PRO A 57 -9.92 -15.29 -5.65
CA PRO A 57 -9.62 -16.01 -6.87
C PRO A 57 -9.42 -15.02 -8.02
N ASP A 58 -8.35 -15.21 -8.80
CA ASP A 58 -8.32 -14.84 -10.21
C ASP A 58 -9.56 -15.50 -10.82
N LEU A 59 -10.64 -14.74 -11.01
CA LEU A 59 -11.77 -15.18 -11.81
C LEU A 59 -11.28 -15.27 -13.26
N ALA A 60 -10.57 -16.35 -13.58
CA ALA A 60 -10.24 -16.73 -14.93
C ALA A 60 -11.56 -17.05 -15.65
N ALA A 61 -12.11 -16.07 -16.37
CA ALA A 61 -12.88 -16.41 -17.55
C ALA A 61 -11.95 -17.14 -18.53
N PRO A 62 -12.41 -18.21 -19.20
CA PRO A 62 -11.58 -19.01 -20.09
C PRO A 62 -11.36 -18.27 -21.41
N THR A 63 -10.19 -17.68 -21.60
CA THR A 63 -9.68 -17.38 -22.95
C THR A 63 -8.18 -17.66 -23.03
N PRO A 64 -7.75 -18.66 -23.81
CA PRO A 64 -6.38 -18.71 -24.27
C PRO A 64 -6.28 -17.67 -25.39
N GLU A 65 -5.71 -16.49 -25.15
CA GLU A 65 -4.97 -15.71 -26.17
C GLU A 65 -4.52 -14.31 -25.75
N VAL A 66 -4.93 -13.75 -24.60
CA VAL A 66 -4.39 -12.44 -24.17
C VAL A 66 -3.74 -12.53 -22.78
N PRO A 67 -2.40 -12.41 -22.71
CA PRO A 67 -1.69 -12.57 -21.45
C PRO A 67 -1.99 -11.43 -20.47
N PRO A 68 -2.35 -11.71 -19.19
CA PRO A 68 -2.40 -10.70 -18.15
C PRO A 68 -1.05 -9.99 -18.03
N ASN A 69 -1.08 -8.65 -18.08
CA ASN A 69 0.08 -7.75 -17.94
C ASN A 69 1.12 -8.35 -16.99
N SER A 70 2.15 -8.94 -17.60
CA SER A 70 3.40 -9.20 -16.92
C SER A 70 3.90 -7.84 -16.43
N LEU A 71 4.54 -7.80 -15.28
CA LEU A 71 5.45 -6.71 -14.94
C LEU A 71 6.58 -6.67 -15.98
N LEU A 72 6.26 -6.17 -17.17
CA LEU A 72 7.21 -5.66 -18.13
C LEU A 72 7.79 -4.44 -17.46
N VAL A 73 9.04 -4.56 -17.04
CA VAL A 73 9.97 -3.46 -17.31
C VAL A 73 9.73 -3.09 -18.77
N LEU A 74 8.97 -2.02 -19.04
CA LEU A 74 9.01 -1.14 -20.22
C LEU A 74 7.67 -0.44 -20.55
N ARG A 75 7.80 0.88 -20.73
CA ARG A 75 7.12 1.77 -21.69
C ARG A 75 5.78 2.41 -21.33
N SER A 76 5.93 3.65 -20.85
CA SER A 76 5.15 4.84 -21.19
C SER A 76 4.37 4.75 -22.52
N ALA A 77 3.06 4.92 -22.47
CA ALA A 77 2.20 5.07 -23.65
C ALA A 77 1.41 6.38 -23.69
N GLN A 78 1.83 7.42 -22.94
CA GLN A 78 1.23 8.77 -23.06
C GLN A 78 2.19 9.90 -23.41
N ALA A 79 3.49 9.65 -23.64
CA ALA A 79 4.41 10.66 -24.16
C ALA A 79 4.66 10.45 -25.66
N ARG A 80 3.62 10.54 -26.49
CA ARG A 80 3.74 10.29 -27.93
C ARG A 80 4.28 11.46 -28.74
N ASN A 81 4.62 12.61 -28.15
CA ASN A 81 5.21 13.72 -28.89
C ASN A 81 6.08 14.59 -27.97
N ARG A 82 7.39 14.31 -27.93
CA ARG A 82 8.46 15.31 -28.10
C ARG A 82 9.84 14.78 -27.71
N ALA A 83 10.81 15.32 -28.45
CA ALA A 83 12.23 15.41 -28.15
C ALA A 83 13.11 14.22 -28.54
N LEU A 84 13.64 14.33 -29.77
CA LEU A 84 14.99 13.98 -30.18
C LEU A 84 15.96 13.91 -28.99
N THR A 85 16.43 12.71 -28.63
CA THR A 85 17.44 12.54 -27.59
C THR A 85 18.83 12.67 -28.20
N SER A 86 19.65 13.53 -27.59
CA SER A 86 20.99 13.90 -28.07
C SER A 86 22.02 12.80 -27.79
N ILE A 87 23.12 12.83 -28.54
CA ILE A 87 24.25 11.88 -28.51
C ILE A 87 24.79 11.61 -27.09
N ARG A 88 24.59 12.52 -26.12
CA ARG A 88 24.98 12.34 -24.71
C ARG A 88 24.21 11.24 -23.97
N THR A 89 23.04 10.82 -24.45
CA THR A 89 22.25 9.75 -23.82
C THR A 89 22.79 8.36 -24.13
N GLN A 90 23.61 8.20 -25.18
CA GLN A 90 24.22 6.91 -25.53
C GLN A 90 25.39 6.54 -24.60
N THR A 91 26.06 7.52 -23.99
CA THR A 91 27.22 7.27 -23.12
C THR A 91 26.83 6.82 -21.70
N ILE A 92 25.60 7.09 -21.25
CA ILE A 92 25.10 6.72 -19.90
C ILE A 92 24.72 5.22 -19.81
N LEU A 93 24.67 4.50 -20.94
CA LEU A 93 24.44 3.05 -20.97
C LEU A 93 25.67 2.22 -20.53
N GLN A 94 26.79 2.85 -20.18
CA GLN A 94 28.01 2.17 -19.72
C GLN A 94 28.20 2.17 -18.20
N GLU A 95 27.38 2.90 -17.43
CA GLU A 95 27.45 2.85 -15.97
C GLU A 95 26.50 1.77 -15.42
N PRO A 96 26.97 0.87 -14.54
CA PRO A 96 26.08 -0.09 -13.89
C PRO A 96 25.02 0.67 -13.07
N PRO A 97 23.74 0.26 -13.10
CA PRO A 97 22.70 0.93 -12.33
C PRO A 97 23.08 0.93 -10.83
N PRO A 98 22.79 2.00 -10.07
CA PRO A 98 22.98 2.00 -8.63
C PRO A 98 22.25 0.79 -8.04
N ARG A 99 22.99 -0.10 -7.37
CA ARG A 99 22.42 -1.28 -6.72
C ARG A 99 21.57 -0.83 -5.54
N PHE A 100 20.25 -0.87 -5.71
CA PHE A 100 19.26 -0.60 -4.67
C PHE A 100 18.98 -1.89 -3.89
N GLU A 101 19.98 -2.41 -3.20
CA GLU A 101 19.80 -3.62 -2.40
C GLU A 101 19.12 -3.25 -1.07
N PRO A 102 17.93 -3.80 -0.78
CA PRO A 102 17.30 -3.68 0.52
C PRO A 102 18.02 -4.59 1.52
N PRO A 103 18.00 -4.30 2.83
CA PRO A 103 18.48 -5.24 3.84
C PRO A 103 17.66 -6.53 3.76
N LYS A 104 18.32 -7.65 3.39
CA LYS A 104 17.71 -8.98 3.44
C LYS A 104 17.59 -9.40 4.91
N SER A 105 16.39 -9.75 5.34
CA SER A 105 16.13 -10.20 6.72
C SER A 105 15.82 -11.68 6.75
N CYS A 106 16.18 -12.37 7.83
CA CYS A 106 15.86 -13.79 8.03
C CYS A 106 14.36 -14.08 7.91
N ILE A 107 13.50 -13.08 8.20
CA ILE A 107 12.04 -13.20 8.09
C ILE A 107 11.55 -13.41 6.65
N ASP A 108 12.34 -13.03 5.64
CA ASP A 108 11.93 -13.13 4.24
C ASP A 108 11.67 -14.61 3.85
N ARG A 109 12.38 -15.57 4.47
CA ARG A 109 12.15 -17.01 4.27
C ARG A 109 10.81 -17.50 4.82
N ASP A 110 10.31 -16.87 5.88
CA ASP A 110 9.00 -17.22 6.45
C ASP A 110 7.87 -16.59 5.63
N LEU A 111 8.11 -15.43 5.00
CA LEU A 111 7.16 -14.80 4.07
C LEU A 111 6.97 -15.62 2.79
N GLU A 112 8.02 -16.30 2.31
CA GLU A 112 7.97 -17.20 1.17
C GLU A 112 7.18 -18.50 1.45
N ARG A 113 7.02 -18.89 2.72
CA ARG A 113 6.29 -20.10 3.12
C ARG A 113 4.79 -19.90 3.28
N ASP A 114 4.32 -18.66 3.42
CA ASP A 114 2.90 -18.38 3.63
C ASP A 114 2.16 -18.17 2.30
N ASP A 115 1.68 -19.27 1.72
CA ASP A 115 0.95 -19.29 0.44
C ASP A 115 -0.35 -18.48 0.44
N ARG A 116 -0.84 -18.06 1.61
CA ARG A 116 -2.05 -17.24 1.74
C ARG A 116 -1.82 -15.77 1.37
N TYR A 117 -0.57 -15.32 1.27
CA TYR A 117 -0.26 -13.92 1.00
C TYR A 117 0.91 -13.70 0.04
N THR A 118 0.77 -12.73 -0.84
CA THR A 118 1.89 -12.14 -1.59
C THR A 118 2.45 -10.96 -0.80
N SER A 119 3.73 -10.99 -0.46
CA SER A 119 4.37 -10.02 0.43
C SER A 119 5.22 -9.00 -0.33
N PHE A 120 5.13 -7.73 0.08
CA PHE A 120 5.84 -6.59 -0.49
C PHE A 120 6.49 -5.77 0.63
N LEU A 121 7.74 -5.36 0.42
CA LEU A 121 8.40 -4.37 1.29
C LEU A 121 8.30 -2.99 0.65
N ILE A 122 7.60 -2.07 1.31
CA ILE A 122 7.61 -0.65 0.97
C ILE A 122 8.65 0.01 1.89
N ALA A 123 9.68 0.64 1.32
CA ALA A 123 10.68 1.35 2.12
C ALA A 123 11.02 2.71 1.54
N ALA A 124 11.26 3.67 2.43
CA ALA A 124 11.54 5.07 2.08
C ALA A 124 12.80 5.55 2.80
N TYR A 125 13.93 4.87 2.53
CA TYR A 125 15.20 5.18 3.18
C TYR A 125 15.71 6.58 2.87
N GLY A 126 16.18 7.29 3.88
CA GLY A 126 16.76 8.64 3.78
C GLY A 126 17.85 8.78 2.70
N ARG A 127 18.67 7.74 2.50
CA ARG A 127 19.72 7.72 1.46
C ARG A 127 19.19 7.85 0.03
N TYR A 128 17.95 7.43 -0.21
CA TYR A 128 17.34 7.45 -1.54
C TYR A 128 16.40 8.64 -1.76
N ARG A 129 15.89 9.23 -0.66
CA ARG A 129 14.96 10.39 -0.68
C ARG A 129 13.64 10.15 -1.44
N CYS A 130 13.30 8.89 -1.69
CA CYS A 130 12.04 8.48 -2.30
C CYS A 130 11.67 7.04 -1.87
N PRO A 131 10.38 6.69 -1.91
CA PRO A 131 9.93 5.34 -1.62
C PRO A 131 10.22 4.38 -2.78
N TYR A 132 10.49 3.13 -2.42
CA TYR A 132 10.64 2.01 -3.32
C TYR A 132 9.87 0.81 -2.76
N VAL A 133 9.46 -0.09 -3.66
CA VAL A 133 8.72 -1.29 -3.31
C VAL A 133 9.45 -2.49 -3.84
N TRP A 134 9.62 -3.53 -3.04
CA TRP A 134 10.19 -4.80 -3.47
C TRP A 134 9.20 -5.93 -3.25
N LEU A 135 9.18 -6.87 -4.18
CA LEU A 135 8.48 -8.14 -3.99
C LEU A 135 9.31 -9.03 -3.06
N ARG A 136 8.64 -9.72 -2.13
CA ARG A 136 9.29 -10.57 -1.12
C ARG A 136 8.84 -12.02 -1.17
N SER A 137 7.67 -12.30 -1.72
CA SER A 137 7.19 -13.68 -1.91
C SER A 137 6.34 -13.80 -3.17
N HIS A 138 6.12 -15.04 -3.62
CA HIS A 138 5.21 -15.38 -4.73
C HIS A 138 5.48 -14.62 -6.04
N HIS A 139 6.73 -14.60 -6.46
CA HIS A 139 7.16 -13.80 -7.60
C HIS A 139 6.59 -14.31 -8.93
N GLU A 140 6.39 -15.61 -9.05
CA GLU A 140 5.79 -16.30 -10.19
C GLU A 140 4.35 -15.88 -10.49
N ARG A 141 3.62 -15.38 -9.48
CA ARG A 141 2.25 -14.87 -9.67
C ARG A 141 2.20 -13.54 -10.41
N LEU A 142 3.25 -12.73 -10.27
CA LEU A 142 3.28 -11.35 -10.76
C LEU A 142 4.27 -11.14 -11.92
N ILE A 143 5.29 -11.99 -12.01
CA ILE A 143 6.38 -11.87 -12.98
C ILE A 143 6.44 -13.15 -13.81
N ARG A 144 6.27 -13.01 -15.13
CA ARG A 144 6.49 -14.12 -16.05
C ARG A 144 7.97 -14.36 -16.23
N ILE A 145 8.46 -15.45 -15.65
CA ILE A 145 9.83 -15.91 -15.85
C ILE A 145 9.89 -16.59 -17.22
N LYS A 146 10.69 -16.06 -18.16
CA LYS A 146 11.13 -16.86 -19.32
C LYS A 146 12.14 -17.89 -18.81
N GLU A 147 12.08 -19.12 -19.30
CA GLU A 147 12.80 -20.32 -18.80
C GLU A 147 14.32 -20.20 -18.60
N ASN A 148 14.96 -19.09 -18.98
CA ASN A 148 16.41 -18.85 -18.87
C ASN A 148 16.81 -17.57 -18.09
N GLN A 149 15.89 -16.86 -17.42
CA GLN A 149 16.24 -15.68 -16.62
C GLN A 149 16.14 -15.98 -15.12
N LYS A 150 17.26 -15.82 -14.40
CA LYS A 150 17.23 -15.71 -12.94
C LYS A 150 16.43 -14.47 -12.60
N LEU A 151 15.41 -14.64 -11.77
CA LEU A 151 14.61 -13.55 -11.27
C LEU A 151 15.50 -12.66 -10.38
N GLU A 152 15.74 -11.42 -10.79
CA GLU A 152 16.40 -10.41 -9.95
C GLU A 152 15.39 -9.91 -8.90
N THR A 153 15.18 -10.71 -7.85
CA THR A 153 14.28 -10.46 -6.72
C THR A 153 14.67 -9.22 -5.89
N ASP A 154 15.88 -8.72 -6.08
CA ASP A 154 16.43 -7.59 -5.33
C ASP A 154 16.13 -6.22 -5.95
N ASN A 155 15.60 -6.19 -7.17
CA ASN A 155 15.24 -4.94 -7.82
C ASN A 155 13.88 -4.41 -7.32
N PRO A 156 13.77 -3.11 -7.06
CA PRO A 156 12.48 -2.53 -6.74
C PRO A 156 11.54 -2.58 -7.95
N LEU A 157 10.25 -2.78 -7.66
CA LEU A 157 9.16 -2.68 -8.61
C LEU A 157 9.11 -1.26 -9.20
N LYS A 158 8.91 -1.18 -10.50
CA LYS A 158 8.71 0.09 -11.21
C LYS A 158 7.23 0.46 -11.16
N LEU A 159 6.84 1.14 -10.09
CA LEU A 159 5.48 1.63 -9.87
C LEU A 159 5.32 3.05 -10.40
N GLU A 160 4.13 3.38 -10.92
CA GLU A 160 3.77 4.72 -11.38
C GLU A 160 3.82 5.70 -10.20
N SER A 161 3.25 5.35 -9.05
CA SER A 161 3.29 6.15 -7.82
C SER A 161 4.72 6.51 -7.40
N THR A 162 5.64 5.54 -7.36
CA THR A 162 7.05 5.80 -7.00
C THR A 162 7.79 6.62 -8.07
N SER A 163 7.47 6.42 -9.35
CA SER A 163 8.05 7.20 -10.46
C SER A 163 7.58 8.65 -10.45
N CYS A 164 6.33 8.86 -10.02
CA CYS A 164 5.66 10.14 -9.93
C CYS A 164 5.94 10.90 -8.62
N TRP A 165 6.75 10.32 -7.72
CA TRP A 165 7.18 10.92 -6.46
C TRP A 165 7.57 12.39 -6.68
N LYS A 166 8.52 12.70 -7.55
CA LYS A 166 9.01 14.09 -7.69
C LYS A 166 7.97 15.10 -8.16
N GLN A 167 6.92 14.70 -8.87
CA GLN A 167 5.92 15.62 -9.43
C GLN A 167 4.67 15.78 -8.56
N PHE A 168 4.31 14.78 -7.74
CA PHE A 168 3.03 14.73 -7.05
C PHE A 168 3.17 14.51 -5.54
N ASP A 169 2.09 14.81 -4.80
CA ASP A 169 1.98 14.51 -3.37
C ASP A 169 1.65 13.03 -3.13
N ILE A 170 2.64 12.17 -3.37
CA ILE A 170 2.49 10.72 -3.21
C ILE A 170 2.56 10.34 -1.73
N ARG A 171 1.54 9.62 -1.25
CA ARG A 171 1.44 9.05 0.10
C ARG A 171 1.59 7.53 0.11
N PRO A 172 1.83 6.91 1.27
CA PRO A 172 1.98 5.46 1.37
C PRO A 172 0.77 4.69 0.83
N TRP A 173 -0.44 5.19 1.06
CA TRP A 173 -1.65 4.54 0.57
C TRP A 173 -1.85 4.64 -0.95
N ASP A 174 -1.25 5.62 -1.63
CA ASP A 174 -1.25 5.63 -3.11
C ASP A 174 -0.44 4.45 -3.66
N ILE A 175 0.70 4.14 -3.03
CA ILE A 175 1.54 2.99 -3.35
C ILE A 175 0.80 1.68 -3.02
N ILE A 176 0.13 1.61 -1.87
CA ILE A 176 -0.63 0.42 -1.46
C ILE A 176 -1.76 0.14 -2.46
N VAL A 177 -2.53 1.15 -2.88
CA VAL A 177 -3.59 0.98 -3.88
C VAL A 177 -3.03 0.40 -5.17
N GLU A 178 -1.94 0.97 -5.68
CA GLU A 178 -1.31 0.47 -6.91
C GLU A 178 -0.88 -0.99 -6.75
N VAL A 179 -0.22 -1.35 -5.65
CA VAL A 179 0.22 -2.74 -5.39
C VAL A 179 -0.97 -3.70 -5.29
N VAL A 180 -2.04 -3.33 -4.57
CA VAL A 180 -3.25 -4.17 -4.43
C VAL A 180 -3.92 -4.38 -5.78
N CYS A 181 -4.08 -3.31 -6.57
CA CYS A 181 -4.67 -3.37 -7.91
C CYS A 181 -3.81 -4.15 -8.93
N LEU A 182 -2.48 -4.20 -8.73
CA LEU A 182 -1.58 -5.04 -9.50
C LEU A 182 -1.69 -6.52 -9.13
N THR A 183 -2.04 -6.82 -7.88
CA THR A 183 -1.99 -8.18 -7.33
C THR A 183 -3.32 -8.92 -7.44
N LEU A 184 -4.45 -8.22 -7.29
CA LEU A 184 -5.78 -8.82 -7.28
C LEU A 184 -6.45 -8.70 -8.65
N ARG A 185 -7.05 -9.80 -9.13
CA ARG A 185 -7.99 -9.76 -10.26
C ARG A 185 -9.30 -10.49 -9.95
N PRO A 186 -10.45 -9.92 -10.30
CA PRO A 186 -10.62 -8.55 -10.83
C PRO A 186 -10.14 -7.49 -9.82
N GLN A 187 -9.82 -6.29 -10.33
CA GLN A 187 -9.44 -5.17 -9.47
C GLN A 187 -10.56 -4.92 -8.44
N PRO A 188 -10.24 -4.80 -7.13
CA PRO A 188 -11.27 -4.59 -6.12
C PRO A 188 -11.95 -3.23 -6.30
N GLU A 189 -13.25 -3.19 -6.02
CA GLU A 189 -14.05 -1.96 -5.98
C GLU A 189 -13.51 -0.98 -4.95
N ASN A 190 -13.07 -1.47 -3.79
CA ASN A 190 -12.36 -0.71 -2.77
C ASN A 190 -11.10 -1.47 -2.32
N PRO A 191 -9.88 -1.04 -2.70
CA PRO A 191 -8.62 -1.67 -2.27
C PRO A 191 -8.41 -1.70 -0.75
N PHE A 192 -9.05 -0.77 -0.03
CA PHE A 192 -9.04 -0.68 1.43
C PHE A 192 -10.36 -1.14 2.07
N ALA A 193 -11.12 -2.03 1.40
CA ALA A 193 -12.36 -2.55 1.96
C ALA A 193 -12.16 -3.09 3.38
N ILE A 194 -13.07 -2.73 4.26
CA ILE A 194 -12.98 -3.05 5.68
C ILE A 194 -13.60 -4.43 5.95
N ASP A 195 -12.90 -5.23 6.74
CA ASP A 195 -13.48 -6.42 7.35
C ASP A 195 -14.22 -6.01 8.63
N HIS A 196 -15.53 -5.75 8.50
CA HIS A 196 -16.36 -5.34 9.64
C HIS A 196 -16.46 -6.43 10.71
N SER A 197 -16.39 -7.71 10.31
CA SER A 197 -16.45 -8.85 11.22
C SER A 197 -15.25 -8.90 12.15
N TYR A 198 -14.07 -8.51 11.66
CA TYR A 198 -12.88 -8.38 12.49
C TYR A 198 -13.12 -7.42 13.68
N PHE A 199 -13.83 -6.30 13.48
CA PHE A 199 -14.12 -5.37 14.55
C PHE A 199 -15.24 -5.85 15.50
N GLU A 200 -16.07 -6.82 15.11
CA GLU A 200 -17.13 -7.38 15.97
C GLU A 200 -16.56 -8.26 17.09
N HIS A 201 -15.41 -8.88 16.84
CA HIS A 201 -14.80 -9.84 17.75
C HIS A 201 -13.71 -9.23 18.64
N LEU A 202 -13.49 -7.91 18.56
CA LEU A 202 -12.49 -7.23 19.38
C LEU A 202 -12.99 -7.02 20.81
N PRO A 203 -12.11 -7.17 21.83
CA PRO A 203 -12.40 -6.67 23.17
C PRO A 203 -12.76 -5.18 23.13
N LEU A 204 -13.68 -4.75 24.00
CA LEU A 204 -14.24 -3.40 23.98
C LEU A 204 -13.19 -2.28 23.94
N GLU A 205 -12.16 -2.38 24.78
CA GLU A 205 -11.08 -1.38 24.84
C GLU A 205 -10.30 -1.29 23.53
N GLU A 206 -10.01 -2.45 22.92
CA GLU A 206 -9.36 -2.51 21.62
C GLU A 206 -10.28 -2.03 20.49
N ALA A 207 -11.57 -2.37 20.56
CA ALA A 207 -12.56 -1.96 19.58
C ALA A 207 -12.60 -0.43 19.48
N VAL A 208 -12.67 0.29 20.61
CA VAL A 208 -12.67 1.77 20.63
C VAL A 208 -11.41 2.35 19.98
N VAL A 209 -10.23 1.84 20.33
CA VAL A 209 -8.96 2.36 19.80
C VAL A 209 -8.81 2.05 18.30
N ARG A 210 -9.05 0.79 17.90
CA ARG A 210 -8.85 0.35 16.52
C ARG A 210 -9.88 0.95 15.56
N THR A 211 -11.15 1.03 15.96
CA THR A 211 -12.19 1.69 15.15
C THR A 211 -11.90 3.19 15.00
N GLY A 212 -11.51 3.88 16.08
CA GLY A 212 -11.18 5.31 16.03
C GLY A 212 -9.99 5.61 15.12
N ALA A 213 -8.93 4.78 15.17
CA ALA A 213 -7.77 4.91 14.28
C ALA A 213 -8.15 4.69 12.81
N MET A 214 -8.94 3.66 12.52
CA MET A 214 -9.39 3.34 11.16
C MET A 214 -10.35 4.41 10.60
N VAL A 215 -11.31 4.88 11.40
CA VAL A 215 -12.19 6.01 11.04
C VAL A 215 -11.38 7.23 10.63
N LYS A 216 -10.41 7.64 11.45
CA LYS A 216 -9.54 8.78 11.14
C LYS A 216 -8.75 8.59 9.84
N PHE A 217 -8.32 7.37 9.56
CA PHE A 217 -7.64 7.03 8.29
C PHE A 217 -8.60 7.14 7.10
N LEU A 218 -9.79 6.54 7.19
CA LEU A 218 -10.80 6.59 6.11
C LEU A 218 -11.25 8.02 5.83
N GLN A 219 -11.42 8.87 6.86
CA GLN A 219 -11.70 10.31 6.68
C GLN A 219 -10.58 11.04 5.93
N ARG A 220 -9.31 10.68 6.12
CA ARG A 220 -8.20 11.25 5.34
C ARG A 220 -8.24 10.78 3.89
N MET A 221 -8.64 9.53 3.67
CA MET A 221 -8.75 8.95 2.34
C MET A 221 -9.93 9.49 1.52
N SER A 222 -11.07 9.76 2.16
CA SER A 222 -12.27 10.26 1.47
C SER A 222 -12.04 11.61 0.78
N VAL A 223 -11.13 12.43 1.30
CA VAL A 223 -10.76 13.73 0.74
C VAL A 223 -9.86 13.61 -0.50
N ARG A 224 -9.27 12.43 -0.78
CA ARG A 224 -8.27 12.24 -1.83
C ARG A 224 -8.83 11.89 -3.22
N HIS A 225 -10.15 11.95 -3.42
CA HIS A 225 -10.83 11.76 -4.72
C HIS A 225 -10.40 10.49 -5.48
N TYR A 226 -10.15 9.38 -4.79
CA TYR A 226 -9.95 8.08 -5.44
C TYR A 226 -11.24 7.58 -6.10
N TYR A 227 -11.11 6.71 -7.11
CA TYR A 227 -12.26 6.10 -7.80
C TYR A 227 -13.23 5.36 -6.87
N PHE A 228 -12.76 4.91 -5.71
CA PHE A 228 -13.53 4.20 -4.69
C PHE A 228 -14.00 5.09 -3.53
N SER A 229 -13.69 6.39 -3.57
CA SER A 229 -13.94 7.28 -2.43
C SER A 229 -15.42 7.61 -2.23
N GLU A 230 -16.19 7.76 -3.31
CA GLU A 230 -17.53 8.35 -3.25
C GLU A 230 -18.59 7.39 -2.71
N THR A 231 -18.52 6.11 -3.06
CA THR A 231 -19.48 5.09 -2.64
C THR A 231 -18.88 4.15 -1.61
N HIS A 232 -18.02 3.22 -2.04
CA HIS A 232 -17.60 2.10 -1.19
C HIS A 232 -16.81 2.52 0.05
N LEU A 233 -15.93 3.51 -0.06
CA LEU A 233 -15.16 3.99 1.09
C LEU A 233 -16.05 4.75 2.10
N VAL A 234 -17.01 5.54 1.61
CA VAL A 234 -17.95 6.27 2.46
C VAL A 234 -18.86 5.29 3.21
N GLU A 235 -19.36 4.25 2.54
CA GLU A 235 -20.14 3.20 3.19
C GLU A 235 -19.36 2.50 4.33
N ASP A 236 -18.08 2.17 4.08
CA ASP A 236 -17.22 1.59 5.12
C ASP A 236 -16.97 2.56 6.27
N LEU A 237 -16.76 3.85 5.96
CA LEU A 237 -16.58 4.91 6.93
C LEU A 237 -17.82 5.09 7.81
N GLU A 238 -19.02 5.15 7.23
CA GLU A 238 -20.28 5.31 7.97
C GLU A 238 -20.53 4.16 8.94
N LYS A 239 -20.41 2.92 8.46
CA LYS A 239 -20.57 1.72 9.30
C LYS A 239 -19.57 1.71 10.45
N LEU A 240 -18.32 2.04 10.19
CA LEU A 240 -17.28 2.02 11.20
C LEU A 240 -17.40 3.19 12.19
N GLN A 241 -17.89 4.34 11.74
CA GLN A 241 -18.17 5.51 12.59
C GLN A 241 -19.28 5.19 13.61
N LEU A 242 -20.38 4.57 13.17
CA LEU A 242 -21.46 4.12 14.06
C LEU A 242 -20.91 3.13 15.09
N LYS A 243 -20.16 2.13 14.64
CA LYS A 243 -19.53 1.16 15.53
C LYS A 243 -18.58 1.78 16.55
N HIS A 244 -17.77 2.75 16.12
CA HIS A 244 -16.87 3.48 17.01
C HIS A 244 -17.66 4.21 18.10
N TYR A 245 -18.76 4.86 17.73
CA TYR A 245 -19.63 5.56 18.66
C TYR A 245 -20.26 4.60 19.68
N ASP A 246 -20.79 3.46 19.23
CA ASP A 246 -21.41 2.46 20.11
C ASP A 246 -20.40 1.89 21.10
N ALA A 247 -19.24 1.44 20.61
CA ALA A 247 -18.16 0.94 21.45
C ALA A 247 -17.66 1.99 22.45
N PHE A 248 -17.57 3.25 22.05
CA PHE A 248 -17.17 4.34 22.94
C PHE A 248 -18.21 4.57 24.05
N CYS A 249 -19.50 4.59 23.70
CA CYS A 249 -20.58 4.74 24.66
C CYS A 249 -20.59 3.59 25.69
N GLU A 250 -20.44 2.35 25.21
CA GLU A 250 -20.37 1.17 26.05
C GLU A 250 -19.16 1.22 27.00
N LEU A 251 -17.97 1.58 26.50
CA LEU A 251 -16.77 1.74 27.32
C LEU A 251 -16.97 2.80 28.42
N MET A 252 -17.59 3.93 28.09
CA MET A 252 -17.87 4.98 29.05
C MET A 252 -18.91 4.57 30.08
N ALA A 253 -19.92 3.78 29.70
CA ALA A 253 -20.89 3.21 30.63
C ALA A 253 -20.22 2.19 31.59
N ALA A 254 -19.41 1.28 31.06
CA ALA A 254 -18.65 0.31 31.85
C ALA A 254 -17.74 1.00 32.87
N ARG A 255 -17.04 2.07 32.47
CA ARG A 255 -16.20 2.88 33.37
C ARG A 255 -16.97 3.57 34.48
N ARG A 256 -18.20 4.05 34.21
CA ARG A 256 -19.07 4.64 35.23
C ARG A 256 -19.55 3.59 36.24
N ASN A 257 -19.85 2.38 35.77
CA ASN A 257 -20.35 1.28 36.60
C ASN A 257 -19.25 0.62 37.45
N LEU A 258 -17.99 0.64 37.00
CA LEU A 258 -16.85 0.11 37.75
C LEU A 258 -16.43 0.98 38.94
N GLY A 259 -17.05 2.15 39.13
CA GLY A 259 -16.74 3.07 40.22
C GLY A 259 -15.39 3.76 40.03
N ALA A 260 -15.31 5.03 40.43
CA ALA A 260 -14.00 5.64 40.67
C ALA A 260 -13.22 4.75 41.66
N PRO A 261 -11.90 4.58 41.49
CA PRO A 261 -11.13 3.89 42.51
C PRO A 261 -11.32 4.63 43.85
N PRO A 262 -11.52 3.92 44.98
CA PRO A 262 -11.61 4.54 46.29
C PRO A 262 -10.22 4.99 46.69
N PHE A 263 -9.75 6.11 46.15
CA PHE A 263 -8.60 6.83 46.67
C PHE A 263 -9.09 8.12 47.33
N SER A 264 -9.48 7.94 48.59
CA SER A 264 -9.28 8.92 49.67
C SER A 264 -7.98 8.56 50.40
#